data_AF-A0A9X5I5K1-F1
#
_entry.id   AF-A0A9X5I5K1-F1
#
_cell.length_a   1.000
_cell.length_b   1.000
_cell.length_c   1.000
_cell.angle_alpha   90.00
_cell.angle_beta   90.00
_cell.angle_gamma   90.00
#
_symmetry.space_group_name_H-M   'P 1'
#
loop_
_entity.id
_entity.type
_entity.pdbx_description
1 polymer ?
#
loop_
_entity_poly.entity_id
_entity_poly.type
_entity_poly.pdbx_seq_one_letter_code
_entity_poly.pdbx_strand_id
1 'polypeptide(L)'
;MLVLSQGDRSVSIFNQQQIDGSSRGRPGRREGTGSRGDCPVANIPLTALVPANNSGLAVEENPTFWFYVPAISQKTVWGEFSLQNEQNQNVDRITFSLPNKSGIINVKSPSTKPLEIDKTYYWYFKLYCDRQKLSAPVFVYGRVRRVAPSPNLKNSLKAAIAPLDRVTLYAQNGIWYSALTELAQLRQTQPQNITLDRHWTDILSDVGLEKLSKEPILKVVSRKS
;
A
#
# COMPACT_ATOMS: atom_id res chain seq x y z
N MET A 1 16.25 -38.16 -11.85
CA MET A 1 16.35 -37.71 -13.26
C MET A 1 15.29 -36.62 -13.44
N LEU A 2 15.74 -35.45 -13.87
CA LEU A 2 14.97 -34.20 -14.01
C LEU A 2 13.77 -34.33 -14.93
N VAL A 3 12.66 -33.66 -14.58
CA VAL A 3 11.91 -32.83 -15.53
C VAL A 3 11.40 -31.59 -14.78
N LEU A 4 12.12 -30.48 -14.91
CA LEU A 4 11.52 -29.15 -14.79
C LEU A 4 10.85 -28.88 -16.14
N SER A 5 9.51 -28.86 -16.17
CA SER A 5 8.74 -28.43 -17.34
C SER A 5 8.07 -27.11 -17.04
N GLN A 6 8.37 -26.14 -17.89
CA GLN A 6 7.91 -24.76 -17.88
C GLN A 6 6.39 -24.64 -17.91
N GLY A 7 5.90 -23.58 -17.28
CA GLY A 7 4.53 -23.10 -17.36
C GLY A 7 4.49 -21.63 -17.00
N ASP A 8 4.83 -20.79 -17.96
CA ASP A 8 4.66 -19.33 -17.96
C ASP A 8 3.16 -19.00 -17.84
N ARG A 9 2.66 -18.89 -16.62
CA ARG A 9 1.39 -18.23 -16.31
C ARG A 9 1.65 -17.31 -15.12
N SER A 10 1.34 -16.03 -15.29
CA SER A 10 1.10 -15.11 -14.19
C SER A 10 -0.01 -15.71 -13.32
N VAL A 11 0.37 -16.45 -12.29
CA VAL A 11 -0.58 -16.98 -11.32
C VAL A 11 -0.99 -15.81 -10.46
N SER A 12 -2.24 -15.40 -10.60
CA SER A 12 -2.80 -14.37 -9.74
C SER A 12 -2.72 -14.84 -8.29
N ILE A 13 -1.98 -14.11 -7.46
CA ILE A 13 -1.70 -14.47 -6.07
C ILE A 13 -2.85 -14.00 -5.18
N PHE A 14 -3.58 -12.97 -5.62
CA PHE A 14 -4.77 -12.45 -4.95
C PHE A 14 -6.04 -12.75 -5.75
N ASN A 15 -6.89 -13.62 -5.21
CA ASN A 15 -8.21 -13.87 -5.77
C ASN A 15 -9.11 -12.65 -5.52
N GLN A 16 -9.26 -11.77 -6.53
CA GLN A 16 -10.22 -10.68 -6.47
C GLN A 16 -11.64 -11.25 -6.54
N GLN A 17 -12.33 -11.33 -5.40
CA GLN A 17 -13.76 -11.62 -5.41
C GLN A 17 -14.49 -10.53 -6.20
N GLN A 18 -15.30 -10.95 -7.17
CA GLN A 18 -16.13 -10.09 -8.01
C GLN A 18 -17.00 -9.17 -7.14
N ILE A 19 -17.06 -7.91 -7.54
CA ILE A 19 -17.86 -6.86 -6.90
C ILE A 19 -19.34 -7.25 -7.04
N ASP A 20 -19.96 -7.77 -5.98
CA ASP A 20 -21.42 -7.72 -5.89
C ASP A 20 -21.82 -6.24 -5.79
N GLY A 21 -22.76 -5.84 -6.66
CA GLY A 21 -23.20 -4.46 -6.81
C GLY A 21 -24.09 -3.96 -5.66
N SER A 22 -23.99 -4.53 -4.46
CA SER A 22 -24.93 -4.25 -3.36
C SER A 22 -24.24 -3.78 -2.07
N SER A 23 -23.34 -2.80 -2.15
CA SER A 23 -22.94 -2.05 -0.96
C SER A 23 -23.05 -0.55 -1.19
N ARG A 24 -24.01 0.07 -0.49
CA ARG A 24 -24.24 1.52 -0.40
C ARG A 24 -23.09 2.20 0.36
N GLY A 25 -21.90 2.20 -0.24
CA GLY A 25 -20.72 2.89 0.24
C GLY A 25 -20.10 3.73 -0.87
N ARG A 26 -19.66 4.94 -0.54
CA ARG A 26 -19.02 5.86 -1.48
C ARG A 26 -17.80 5.15 -2.12
N PRO A 27 -17.65 5.13 -3.47
CA PRO A 27 -16.52 4.48 -4.12
C PRO A 27 -15.19 5.01 -3.60
N GLY A 28 -14.26 4.10 -3.28
CA GLY A 28 -12.91 4.44 -2.84
C GLY A 28 -12.17 5.34 -3.84
N ARG A 29 -11.36 6.29 -3.37
CA ARG A 29 -10.48 7.12 -4.23
C ARG A 29 -9.05 6.58 -4.18
N ARG A 30 -8.76 5.62 -5.07
CA ARG A 30 -7.46 4.95 -5.19
C ARG A 30 -6.41 5.82 -5.87
N GLU A 31 -6.88 6.62 -6.82
CA GLU A 31 -6.11 7.61 -7.56
C GLU A 31 -6.63 9.01 -7.20
N GLY A 32 -5.73 9.94 -6.93
CA GLY A 32 -6.08 11.30 -6.59
C GLY A 32 -6.60 12.07 -7.82
N THR A 33 -7.90 12.35 -7.89
CA THR A 33 -8.52 13.15 -8.95
C THR A 33 -8.49 14.66 -8.64
N GLY A 34 -7.53 15.43 -9.15
CA GLY A 34 -7.47 16.88 -8.93
C GLY A 34 -8.69 17.61 -9.50
N SER A 35 -9.71 17.88 -8.69
CA SER A 35 -10.78 18.79 -9.07
C SER A 35 -10.45 20.17 -8.50
N ARG A 36 -9.92 21.04 -9.38
CA ARG A 36 -9.55 22.46 -9.19
C ARG A 36 -8.17 22.68 -8.55
N GLY A 37 -7.14 22.74 -9.40
CA GLY A 37 -5.78 23.13 -9.04
C GLY A 37 -4.76 22.12 -9.56
N ASP A 38 -3.90 22.58 -10.46
CA ASP A 38 -2.79 21.83 -11.09
C ASP A 38 -1.71 21.45 -10.07
N CYS A 39 -2.03 20.57 -9.11
CA CYS A 39 -1.03 20.13 -8.18
C CYS A 39 -1.22 18.73 -7.56
N PRO A 40 -0.26 17.82 -7.74
CA PRO A 40 0.84 17.87 -8.70
C PRO A 40 0.34 17.59 -10.13
N VAL A 41 0.82 18.33 -11.12
CA VAL A 41 0.67 17.93 -12.53
C VAL A 41 1.63 16.78 -12.78
N ALA A 42 1.11 15.58 -12.98
CA ALA A 42 1.93 14.39 -13.19
C ALA A 42 1.23 13.39 -14.12
N ASN A 43 2.03 12.71 -14.95
CA ASN A 43 1.55 11.67 -15.87
C ASN A 43 0.90 10.51 -15.13
N ILE A 44 1.43 10.19 -13.94
CA ILE A 44 0.85 9.21 -13.03
C ILE A 44 0.38 9.98 -11.78
N PRO A 45 -0.91 9.96 -11.44
CA PRO A 45 -1.41 10.66 -10.26
C PRO A 45 -0.95 9.98 -8.97
N LEU A 46 -1.06 10.69 -7.85
CA LEU A 46 -0.96 10.08 -6.52
C LEU A 46 -1.84 8.82 -6.46
N THR A 47 -1.23 7.67 -6.17
CA THR A 47 -1.91 6.37 -6.24
C THR A 47 -1.60 5.54 -5.01
N ALA A 48 -2.63 4.95 -4.39
CA ALA A 48 -2.45 3.99 -3.30
C ALA A 48 -2.23 2.57 -3.84
N LEU A 49 -1.23 1.86 -3.30
CA LEU A 49 -0.96 0.46 -3.61
C LEU A 49 -1.85 -0.45 -2.76
N VAL A 50 -3.14 -0.41 -3.05
CA VAL A 50 -4.24 -1.18 -2.42
C VAL A 50 -5.09 -1.79 -3.52
N PRO A 51 -5.82 -2.91 -3.33
CA PRO A 51 -6.74 -3.44 -4.34
C PRO A 51 -7.79 -2.43 -4.82
N ALA A 52 -8.44 -2.70 -5.96
CA ALA A 52 -9.37 -1.77 -6.61
C ALA A 52 -10.56 -1.34 -5.72
N ASN A 53 -10.93 -2.14 -4.73
CA ASN A 53 -11.96 -1.83 -3.74
C ASN A 53 -11.48 -0.95 -2.56
N ASN A 54 -10.23 -0.46 -2.63
CA ASN A 54 -9.54 0.33 -1.62
C ASN A 54 -9.55 -0.31 -0.23
N SER A 55 -9.45 -1.63 -0.15
CA SER A 55 -9.47 -2.35 1.12
C SER A 55 -8.47 -3.50 1.11
N GLY A 56 -7.90 -3.79 2.28
CA GLY A 56 -7.04 -4.95 2.48
C GLY A 56 -6.99 -5.36 3.94
N LEU A 57 -6.47 -6.57 4.18
CA LEU A 57 -6.24 -7.09 5.53
C LEU A 57 -4.77 -6.93 5.94
N ALA A 58 -4.52 -6.84 7.24
CA ALA A 58 -3.21 -6.86 7.86
C ALA A 58 -3.23 -7.74 9.11
N VAL A 59 -2.10 -8.34 9.48
CA VAL A 59 -1.97 -9.08 10.77
C VAL A 59 -1.19 -8.28 11.82
N GLU A 60 -0.41 -7.30 11.37
CA GLU A 60 0.42 -6.45 12.21
C GLU A 60 -0.42 -5.51 13.06
N GLU A 61 0.07 -5.23 14.26
CA GLU A 61 -0.49 -4.23 15.18
C GLU A 61 -0.43 -2.82 14.59
N ASN A 62 0.65 -2.55 13.84
CA ASN A 62 0.98 -1.27 13.23
C ASN A 62 1.32 -1.52 11.76
N PRO A 63 0.31 -1.63 10.88
CA PRO A 63 0.52 -1.96 9.48
C PRO A 63 1.27 -0.86 8.73
N THR A 64 1.82 -1.26 7.59
CA THR A 64 2.52 -0.36 6.65
C THR A 64 1.66 -0.14 5.41
N PHE A 65 1.52 1.12 5.01
CA PHE A 65 0.76 1.55 3.85
C PHE A 65 1.70 2.02 2.75
N TRP A 66 1.35 1.76 1.49
CA TRP A 66 2.22 2.00 0.34
C TRP A 66 1.54 2.91 -0.68
N PHE A 67 2.28 3.90 -1.17
CA PHE A 67 1.77 4.95 -2.05
C PHE A 67 2.79 5.26 -3.13
N TYR A 68 2.33 5.45 -4.37
CA TYR A 68 3.11 6.11 -5.40
C TYR A 68 2.92 7.62 -5.27
N VAL A 69 4.03 8.34 -5.10
CA VAL A 69 4.07 9.80 -5.09
C VAL A 69 4.68 10.27 -6.41
N PRO A 70 3.97 11.11 -7.18
CA PRO A 70 4.51 11.68 -8.41
C PRO A 70 5.65 12.65 -8.14
N ALA A 71 6.42 12.97 -9.18
CA ALA A 71 7.44 14.01 -9.10
C ALA A 71 6.78 15.37 -8.83
N ILE A 72 7.37 16.15 -7.93
CA ILE A 72 6.79 17.38 -7.44
C ILE A 72 7.75 18.52 -7.76
N SER A 73 7.34 19.41 -8.67
CA SER A 73 8.14 20.56 -9.11
C SER A 73 8.03 21.77 -8.18
N GLN A 74 7.06 21.79 -7.28
CA GLN A 74 6.76 22.94 -6.44
C GLN A 74 7.65 22.99 -5.18
N LYS A 75 8.09 24.20 -4.82
CA LYS A 75 8.99 24.47 -3.68
C LYS A 75 8.40 24.10 -2.32
N THR A 76 7.09 23.88 -2.23
CA THR A 76 6.39 23.69 -0.96
C THR A 76 5.34 22.59 -1.08
N VAL A 77 5.75 21.34 -0.93
CA VAL A 77 4.81 20.23 -0.76
C VAL A 77 5.16 19.42 0.47
N TRP A 78 4.14 19.15 1.28
CA TRP A 78 4.25 18.27 2.44
C TRP A 78 3.09 17.28 2.42
N GLY A 79 3.33 16.12 3.02
CA GLY A 79 2.36 15.04 3.11
C GLY A 79 1.74 14.93 4.50
N GLU A 80 0.50 14.48 4.55
CA GLU A 80 -0.18 14.04 5.77
C GLU A 80 -0.65 12.61 5.58
N PHE A 81 -0.41 11.78 6.58
CA PHE A 81 -1.08 10.50 6.74
C PHE A 81 -1.94 10.56 8.00
N SER A 82 -3.18 10.11 7.91
CA SER A 82 -4.07 9.97 9.06
C SER A 82 -4.78 8.64 9.03
N LEU A 83 -4.93 8.01 10.18
CA LEU A 83 -5.68 6.78 10.38
C LEU A 83 -6.83 7.06 11.35
N GLN A 84 -8.03 6.62 10.98
CA GLN A 84 -9.27 6.85 11.72
C GLN A 84 -9.97 5.53 12.03
N ASN A 85 -10.63 5.45 13.18
CA ASN A 85 -11.53 4.32 13.48
C ASN A 85 -12.91 4.50 12.81
N GLU A 86 -13.81 3.55 13.05
CA GLU A 86 -15.17 3.56 12.49
C GLU A 86 -16.04 4.73 13.01
N GLN A 87 -15.64 5.36 14.12
CA GLN A 87 -16.27 6.55 14.69
C GLN A 87 -15.65 7.86 14.16
N ASN A 88 -14.81 7.79 13.11
CA ASN A 88 -14.06 8.91 12.53
C ASN A 88 -13.08 9.60 13.51
N GLN A 89 -12.71 8.93 14.60
CA GLN A 89 -11.73 9.44 15.55
C GLN A 89 -10.33 9.14 15.03
N ASN A 90 -9.44 10.14 15.03
CA ASN A 90 -8.05 9.95 14.62
C ASN A 90 -7.33 9.03 15.64
N VAL A 91 -6.92 7.87 15.16
CA VAL A 91 -6.04 6.91 15.85
C VAL A 91 -4.59 7.30 15.65
N ASP A 92 -4.30 7.89 14.48
CA ASP A 92 -2.96 8.28 14.11
C ASP A 92 -3.00 9.47 13.14
N ARG A 93 -1.99 10.34 13.23
CA ARG A 93 -1.79 11.43 12.30
C ARG A 93 -0.33 11.88 12.31
N ILE A 94 0.28 11.91 11.13
CA ILE A 94 1.63 12.42 10.94
C ILE A 94 1.73 13.29 9.70
N THR A 95 2.72 14.19 9.75
CA THR A 95 3.14 14.98 8.60
C THR A 95 4.58 14.65 8.24
N PHE A 96 4.92 14.77 6.97
CA PHE A 96 6.25 14.44 6.45
C PHE A 96 6.61 15.30 5.25
N SER A 97 7.91 15.48 5.05
CA SER A 97 8.43 16.05 3.81
C SER A 97 8.42 14.98 2.72
N LEU A 98 8.14 15.38 1.49
CA LEU A 98 8.15 14.47 0.35
C LEU A 98 9.53 14.46 -0.31
N PRO A 99 9.91 13.33 -0.93
CA PRO A 99 11.10 13.29 -1.76
C PRO A 99 10.90 14.16 -3.01
N ASN A 100 12.00 14.73 -3.53
CA ASN A 100 11.99 15.55 -4.75
C ASN A 100 11.91 14.69 -6.04
N LYS A 101 11.76 13.37 -5.93
CA LYS A 101 11.69 12.42 -7.04
C LYS A 101 10.39 11.64 -6.95
N SER A 102 9.83 11.25 -8.10
CA SER A 102 8.72 10.30 -8.13
C SER A 102 9.16 8.94 -7.59
N GLY A 103 8.22 8.23 -6.98
CA GLY A 103 8.44 6.84 -6.59
C GLY A 103 7.47 6.35 -5.54
N ILE A 104 7.65 5.09 -5.19
CA ILE A 104 6.83 4.37 -4.24
C ILE A 104 7.41 4.56 -2.85
N ILE A 105 6.59 5.06 -1.93
CA ILE A 105 6.94 5.28 -0.54
C ILE A 105 6.07 4.41 0.37
N ASN A 106 6.54 4.22 1.60
CA ASN A 106 5.74 3.61 2.66
C ASN A 106 5.52 4.57 3.82
N VAL A 107 4.40 4.37 4.51
CA VAL A 107 4.10 4.97 5.80
C VAL A 107 3.74 3.83 6.75
N LYS A 108 4.61 3.54 7.71
CA LYS A 108 4.28 2.65 8.83
C LYS A 108 3.44 3.43 9.83
N SER A 109 2.30 2.91 10.28
CA SER A 109 1.48 3.56 11.30
C SER A 109 2.35 3.85 12.53
N PRO A 110 2.60 5.14 12.88
CA PRO A 110 3.41 5.48 14.04
C PRO A 110 2.69 5.36 15.38
N SER A 111 1.42 4.95 15.39
CA SER A 111 0.60 4.85 16.60
C SER A 111 1.27 4.01 17.67
N THR A 112 1.27 4.55 18.89
CA THR A 112 1.59 3.80 20.11
C THR A 112 0.45 2.87 20.51
N LYS A 113 -0.73 3.01 19.89
CA LYS A 113 -1.90 2.17 20.12
C LYS A 113 -2.04 1.15 18.97
N PRO A 114 -1.83 -0.14 19.24
CA PRO A 114 -2.12 -1.22 18.29
C PRO A 114 -3.51 -1.10 17.69
N LEU A 115 -3.65 -1.38 16.39
CA LEU A 115 -4.96 -1.62 15.80
C LEU A 115 -5.59 -2.83 16.44
N GLU A 116 -6.88 -2.80 16.69
CA GLU A 116 -7.60 -3.91 17.31
C GLU A 116 -7.94 -4.98 16.28
N ILE A 117 -7.88 -6.25 16.70
CA ILE A 117 -8.31 -7.37 15.87
C ILE A 117 -9.79 -7.22 15.52
N ASP A 118 -10.13 -7.53 14.27
CA ASP A 118 -11.48 -7.48 13.70
C ASP A 118 -12.11 -6.08 13.66
N LYS A 119 -11.30 -5.03 13.79
CA LYS A 119 -11.72 -3.65 13.58
C LYS A 119 -11.24 -3.11 12.24
N THR A 120 -12.10 -2.30 11.61
CA THR A 120 -11.79 -1.59 10.37
C THR A 120 -11.32 -0.17 10.69
N TYR A 121 -10.26 0.25 10.01
CA TYR A 121 -9.73 1.60 10.09
C TYR A 121 -9.66 2.22 8.70
N TYR A 122 -9.79 3.53 8.65
CA TYR A 122 -9.79 4.34 7.44
C TYR A 122 -8.52 5.17 7.40
N TRP A 123 -7.69 4.96 6.40
CA TRP A 123 -6.50 5.77 6.19
C TRP A 123 -6.74 6.81 5.09
N TYR A 124 -6.10 7.95 5.26
CA TYR A 124 -6.04 9.02 4.26
C TYR A 124 -4.58 9.41 4.08
N PHE A 125 -4.18 9.54 2.82
CA PHE A 125 -2.87 10.06 2.45
C PHE A 125 -3.08 11.29 1.59
N LYS A 126 -2.57 12.44 2.05
CA LYS A 126 -2.83 13.76 1.48
C LYS A 126 -1.53 14.44 1.14
N LEU A 127 -1.51 15.15 0.00
CA LEU A 127 -0.44 16.03 -0.43
C LEU A 127 -0.96 17.46 -0.46
N TYR A 128 -0.24 18.37 0.19
CA TYR A 128 -0.56 19.79 0.25
C TYR A 128 0.47 20.58 -0.53
N CYS A 129 0.04 21.27 -1.58
CA CYS A 129 0.90 22.06 -2.45
C CYS A 129 1.07 23.52 -2.03
N ASP A 130 0.27 23.93 -1.05
CA ASP A 130 0.33 25.25 -0.47
C ASP A 130 0.49 25.11 1.05
N ARG A 131 1.50 25.78 1.59
CA ARG A 131 1.75 25.84 3.04
C ARG A 131 0.61 26.55 3.78
N GLN A 132 -0.08 27.48 3.13
CA GLN A 132 -1.20 28.21 3.69
C GLN A 132 -2.51 27.39 3.67
N LYS A 133 -2.50 26.17 3.09
CA LYS A 133 -3.67 25.28 2.97
C LYS A 133 -4.87 25.95 2.30
N LEU A 134 -4.64 26.95 1.45
CA LEU A 134 -5.72 27.67 0.76
C LEU A 134 -6.33 26.81 -0.34
N SER A 135 -5.58 25.83 -0.84
CA SER A 135 -6.06 24.83 -1.80
C SER A 135 -6.40 23.50 -1.12
N ALA A 136 -7.43 22.83 -1.64
CA ALA A 136 -7.77 21.47 -1.22
C ALA A 136 -6.60 20.51 -1.52
N PRO A 137 -6.27 19.57 -0.60
CA PRO A 137 -5.19 18.63 -0.85
C PRO A 137 -5.58 17.63 -1.94
N VAL A 138 -4.59 17.14 -2.68
CA VAL A 138 -4.74 15.89 -3.43
C VAL A 138 -4.62 14.74 -2.46
N PHE A 139 -5.56 13.80 -2.51
CA PHE A 139 -5.58 12.71 -1.54
C PHE A 139 -6.13 11.42 -2.13
N VAL A 140 -5.67 10.33 -1.53
CA VAL A 140 -6.18 8.98 -1.70
C VAL A 140 -6.60 8.44 -0.34
N TYR A 141 -7.54 7.51 -0.32
CA TYR A 141 -8.02 6.90 0.92
C TYR A 141 -8.43 5.45 0.71
N GLY A 142 -8.46 4.71 1.82
CA GLY A 142 -8.89 3.32 1.82
C GLY A 142 -9.03 2.78 3.23
N ARG A 143 -9.14 1.46 3.31
CA ARG A 143 -9.50 0.72 4.51
C ARG A 143 -8.47 -0.36 4.82
N VAL A 144 -8.19 -0.53 6.09
CA VAL A 144 -7.47 -1.70 6.61
C VAL A 144 -8.31 -2.36 7.69
N ARG A 145 -8.38 -3.68 7.69
CA ARG A 145 -8.90 -4.45 8.82
C ARG A 145 -7.78 -5.31 9.38
N ARG A 146 -7.51 -5.19 10.69
CA ARG A 146 -6.56 -6.10 11.34
C ARG A 146 -7.27 -7.42 11.59
N VAL A 147 -6.64 -8.52 11.22
CA VAL A 147 -7.16 -9.87 11.44
C VAL A 147 -6.19 -10.68 12.29
N ALA A 148 -6.72 -11.55 13.14
CA ALA A 148 -5.89 -12.54 13.82
C ALA A 148 -5.47 -13.61 12.80
N PRO A 149 -4.17 -13.91 12.66
CA PRO A 149 -3.77 -15.03 11.80
C PRO A 149 -4.26 -16.34 12.42
N SER A 150 -4.83 -17.22 11.58
CA SER A 150 -5.30 -18.54 12.01
C SER A 150 -4.14 -19.37 12.59
N PRO A 151 -4.40 -20.39 13.43
CA PRO A 151 -3.35 -21.26 13.95
C PRO A 151 -2.52 -21.91 12.84
N ASN A 152 -3.17 -22.33 11.75
CA ASN A 152 -2.49 -22.89 10.58
C ASN A 152 -1.58 -21.86 9.91
N LEU A 153 -2.06 -20.64 9.65
CA LEU A 153 -1.25 -19.58 9.07
C LEU A 153 -0.07 -19.23 9.99
N LYS A 154 -0.26 -19.12 11.31
CA LYS A 154 0.82 -18.88 12.27
C LYS A 154 1.90 -19.97 12.19
N ASN A 155 1.50 -21.23 12.10
CA ASN A 155 2.44 -22.35 12.00
C ASN A 155 3.19 -22.35 10.66
N SER A 156 2.49 -22.13 9.54
CA SER A 156 3.10 -22.03 8.22
C SER A 156 4.08 -20.85 8.13
N LEU A 157 3.74 -19.70 8.71
CA LEU A 157 4.64 -18.52 8.75
C LEU A 157 5.90 -18.78 9.58
N LYS A 158 5.82 -19.59 10.64
CA LYS A 158 6.99 -20.00 11.44
C LYS A 158 7.87 -21.02 10.72
N ALA A 159 7.25 -21.90 9.93
CA ALA A 159 7.95 -22.94 9.17
C ALA A 159 8.55 -22.43 7.85
N ALA A 160 8.13 -21.25 7.38
CA ALA A 160 8.61 -20.65 6.14
C ALA A 160 10.12 -20.31 6.23
N ILE A 161 10.93 -21.01 5.43
CA ILE A 161 12.38 -20.81 5.36
C ILE A 161 12.70 -19.76 4.29
N ALA A 162 12.08 -19.86 3.11
CA ALA A 162 12.28 -18.88 2.06
C ALA A 162 11.40 -17.63 2.32
N PRO A 163 11.95 -16.41 2.27
CA PRO A 163 11.14 -15.22 2.56
C PRO A 163 9.94 -15.02 1.62
N LEU A 164 10.02 -15.47 0.36
CA LEU A 164 8.91 -15.45 -0.58
C LEU A 164 7.74 -16.38 -0.18
N ASP A 165 7.99 -17.42 0.63
CA ASP A 165 6.93 -18.29 1.14
C ASP A 165 5.99 -17.50 2.04
N ARG A 166 6.51 -16.57 2.85
CA ARG A 166 5.69 -15.70 3.70
C ARG A 166 4.80 -14.76 2.89
N VAL A 167 5.33 -14.18 1.81
CA VAL A 167 4.55 -13.37 0.86
C VAL A 167 3.38 -14.19 0.31
N THR A 168 3.68 -15.40 -0.15
CA THR A 168 2.69 -16.33 -0.71
C THR A 168 1.62 -16.73 0.30
N LEU A 169 2.02 -17.04 1.54
CA LEU A 169 1.10 -17.39 2.63
C LEU A 169 0.15 -16.23 2.97
N TYR A 170 0.65 -15.01 3.06
CA TYR A 170 -0.19 -13.84 3.28
C TYR A 170 -1.17 -13.64 2.12
N ALA A 171 -0.69 -13.74 0.88
CA ALA A 171 -1.51 -13.50 -0.30
C ALA A 171 -2.63 -14.54 -0.47
N GLN A 172 -2.32 -15.84 -0.28
CA GLN A 172 -3.31 -16.92 -0.28
C GLN A 172 -4.39 -16.77 0.80
N ASN A 173 -4.09 -16.04 1.88
CA ASN A 173 -5.04 -15.73 2.95
C ASN A 173 -5.71 -14.35 2.78
N GLY A 174 -5.51 -13.66 1.65
CA GLY A 174 -6.10 -12.34 1.38
C GLY A 174 -5.49 -11.19 2.20
N ILE A 175 -4.31 -11.39 2.79
CA ILE A 175 -3.65 -10.43 3.68
C ILE A 175 -2.75 -9.48 2.88
N TRP A 176 -3.41 -8.55 2.18
CA TRP A 176 -2.79 -7.62 1.23
C TRP A 176 -1.64 -6.80 1.84
N TYR A 177 -1.89 -6.09 2.95
CA TYR A 177 -0.91 -5.13 3.47
C TYR A 177 0.37 -5.83 3.94
N SER A 178 0.23 -7.00 4.57
CA SER A 178 1.36 -7.81 5.03
C SER A 178 2.13 -8.41 3.85
N ALA A 179 1.43 -8.96 2.84
CA ALA A 179 2.06 -9.50 1.63
C ALA A 179 2.87 -8.44 0.86
N LEU A 180 2.24 -7.30 0.57
CA LEU A 180 2.89 -6.21 -0.18
C LEU A 180 4.10 -5.65 0.58
N THR A 181 3.99 -5.50 1.90
CA THR A 181 5.07 -4.98 2.74
C THR A 181 6.26 -5.93 2.77
N GLU A 182 6.02 -7.23 2.97
CA GLU A 182 7.06 -8.25 2.99
C GLU A 182 7.80 -8.29 1.62
N LEU A 183 7.06 -8.30 0.52
CA LEU A 183 7.65 -8.32 -0.82
C LEU A 183 8.46 -7.04 -1.13
N ALA A 184 7.93 -5.87 -0.76
CA ALA A 184 8.63 -4.60 -0.96
C ALA A 184 9.95 -4.56 -0.16
N GLN A 185 9.96 -5.08 1.07
CA GLN A 185 11.17 -5.16 1.89
C GLN A 185 12.20 -6.11 1.30
N LEU A 186 11.78 -7.27 0.78
CA LEU A 186 12.66 -8.18 0.07
C LEU A 186 13.28 -7.51 -1.15
N ARG A 187 12.48 -6.80 -1.96
CA ARG A 187 12.97 -6.08 -3.13
C ARG A 187 13.97 -4.99 -2.77
N GLN A 188 13.75 -4.27 -1.66
CA GLN A 188 14.68 -3.25 -1.16
C GLN A 188 16.01 -3.84 -0.64
N THR A 189 15.98 -5.02 -0.02
CA THR A 189 17.17 -5.69 0.52
C THR A 189 17.95 -6.48 -0.51
N GLN A 190 17.29 -6.90 -1.60
CA GLN A 190 17.87 -7.67 -2.70
C GLN A 190 17.55 -7.02 -4.06
N PRO A 191 18.07 -5.80 -4.34
CA PRO A 191 17.66 -5.01 -5.50
C PRO A 191 18.07 -5.58 -6.86
N GLN A 192 18.91 -6.63 -6.90
CA GLN A 192 19.33 -7.31 -8.13
C GLN A 192 18.60 -8.65 -8.35
N ASN A 193 17.64 -9.00 -7.47
CA ASN A 193 16.93 -10.26 -7.55
C ASN A 193 15.75 -10.15 -8.53
N ILE A 194 15.97 -10.66 -9.76
CA ILE A 194 14.99 -10.65 -10.86
C ILE A 194 13.68 -11.36 -10.48
N THR A 195 13.74 -12.38 -9.61
CA THR A 195 12.54 -13.09 -9.14
C THR A 195 11.66 -12.18 -8.29
N LEU A 196 12.24 -11.32 -7.44
CA LEU A 196 11.48 -10.34 -6.66
C LEU A 196 10.88 -9.25 -7.54
N ASP A 197 11.58 -8.81 -8.59
CA ASP A 197 11.04 -7.85 -9.57
C ASP A 197 9.86 -8.44 -10.35
N ARG A 198 9.91 -9.73 -10.70
CA ARG A 198 8.78 -10.44 -11.33
C ARG A 198 7.58 -10.48 -10.38
N HIS A 199 7.75 -10.98 -9.16
CA HIS A 199 6.66 -11.02 -8.17
C HIS A 199 6.09 -9.64 -7.84
N TRP A 200 6.93 -8.60 -7.83
CA TRP A 200 6.48 -7.21 -7.66
C TRP A 200 5.61 -6.74 -8.82
N THR A 201 5.96 -7.13 -10.04
CA THR A 201 5.15 -6.86 -11.22
C THR A 201 3.84 -7.63 -11.16
N ASP A 202 3.87 -8.91 -10.80
CA ASP A 202 2.70 -9.79 -10.72
C ASP A 202 1.69 -9.28 -9.68
N ILE A 203 2.12 -9.02 -8.44
CA ILE A 203 1.21 -8.58 -7.37
C ILE A 203 0.55 -7.23 -7.67
N LEU A 204 1.25 -6.33 -8.38
CA LEU A 204 0.67 -5.05 -8.78
C LEU A 204 -0.27 -5.22 -9.97
N SER A 205 0.04 -6.13 -10.90
CA SER A 205 -0.83 -6.46 -12.03
C SER A 205 -2.14 -7.10 -11.58
N ASP A 206 -2.09 -7.97 -10.56
CA ASP A 206 -3.26 -8.58 -9.91
C ASP A 206 -4.28 -7.55 -9.40
N VAL A 207 -3.82 -6.32 -9.14
CA VAL A 207 -4.67 -5.24 -8.69
C VAL A 207 -4.79 -4.10 -9.71
N GLY A 208 -4.32 -4.28 -10.95
CA GLY A 208 -4.39 -3.25 -11.99
C GLY A 208 -3.47 -2.05 -11.75
N LEU A 209 -2.34 -2.25 -11.07
CA LEU A 209 -1.27 -1.25 -10.83
C LEU A 209 0.02 -1.58 -11.57
N GLU A 210 -0.04 -2.40 -12.62
CA GLU A 210 1.12 -2.81 -13.42
C GLU A 210 1.97 -1.61 -13.86
N LYS A 211 1.35 -0.48 -14.21
CA LYS A 211 2.02 0.78 -14.58
C LYS A 211 3.01 1.30 -13.53
N LEU A 212 2.86 0.91 -12.27
CA LEU A 212 3.73 1.30 -11.15
C LEU A 212 4.86 0.28 -10.89
N SER A 213 4.86 -0.88 -11.56
CA SER A 213 5.81 -1.96 -11.29
C SER A 213 7.27 -1.56 -11.49
N LYS A 214 7.54 -0.62 -12.40
CA LYS A 214 8.89 -0.12 -12.71
C LYS A 214 9.29 1.11 -11.91
N GLU A 215 8.39 1.68 -11.13
CA GLU A 215 8.70 2.84 -10.29
C GLU A 215 9.63 2.45 -9.12
N PRO A 216 10.57 3.33 -8.75
CA PRO A 216 11.54 3.03 -7.69
C PRO A 216 10.86 3.06 -6.32
N ILE A 217 11.24 2.13 -5.43
CA ILE A 217 10.86 2.21 -4.02
C ILE A 217 11.86 3.12 -3.31
N LEU A 218 11.38 4.27 -2.83
CA LEU A 218 12.21 5.27 -2.18
C LEU A 218 12.37 4.94 -0.68
N LYS A 219 13.57 5.20 -0.14
CA LYS A 219 13.79 5.25 1.31
C LYS A 219 13.22 6.57 1.81
N VAL A 220 12.14 6.53 2.60
CA VAL A 220 11.50 7.76 3.09
C VAL A 220 12.40 8.46 4.11
N VAL A 221 12.58 9.76 3.92
CA VAL A 221 13.41 10.64 4.75
C VAL A 221 12.55 11.24 5.86
N SER A 222 12.92 10.92 7.09
CA SER A 222 12.74 11.63 8.38
C SER A 222 11.38 12.28 8.71
N ARG A 223 10.77 11.84 9.82
CA ARG A 223 9.71 12.58 10.53
C ARG A 223 10.16 14.02 10.75
N LYS A 224 9.27 14.98 10.49
CA LYS A 224 9.43 16.32 11.05
C LYS A 224 8.87 16.25 12.48
N SER A 225 9.73 16.42 13.49
CA SER A 225 9.29 16.60 14.87
C SER A 225 8.56 17.92 15.02
#